data_AF-A0A7X0H9P9-F1
#
_entry.id   AF-A0A7X0H9P9-F1
#
_cell.length_a   1.000
_cell.length_b   1.000
_cell.length_c   1.000
_cell.angle_alpha   90.00
_cell.angle_beta   90.00
_cell.angle_gamma   90.00
#
_symmetry.space_group_name_H-M   'P 1'
#
loop_
_entity.id
_entity.type
_entity.pdbx_description
1 polymer ?
#
loop_
_entity_poly.entity_id
_entity_poly.type
_entity_poly.pdbx_seq_one_letter_code
_entity_poly.pdbx_strand_id
1 'polypeptide(L)'
;MSTRIMRAAGRPAVPWRNGGGVTREIASWPPGPAGSGFAWRVSLAEVATDGPFSVFPGVDRILTMVEGAGMALTTTPAAGGTPGSRMVDARYVPQHFPGDVPTDCRLLDGPVANLNVMHNRTSGLAVRVEVARGHRSRWPDGPGTALAIPLDGPAVLAGETTTTLLPYDAVLCTGTDTGTSTGDAGPDPGGLLECAGRLALISMRPV
;
A
#
# COMPACT_ATOMS: atom_id res chain seq x y z
N MET A 1 10.01 16.57 -9.52
CA MET A 1 9.53 15.18 -9.45
C MET A 1 10.70 14.23 -9.34
N SER A 2 10.63 13.21 -8.49
CA SER A 2 11.65 12.17 -8.37
C SER A 2 11.01 10.79 -8.33
N THR A 3 11.72 9.79 -8.85
CA THR A 3 11.30 8.38 -8.88
C THR A 3 12.33 7.49 -8.21
N ARG A 4 11.87 6.49 -7.47
CA ARG A 4 12.71 5.51 -6.79
C ARG A 4 12.11 4.11 -6.91
N ILE A 5 12.93 3.16 -7.36
CA ILE A 5 12.56 1.75 -7.39
C ILE A 5 12.91 1.08 -6.05
N MET A 6 11.99 0.28 -5.53
CA MET A 6 12.09 -0.43 -4.27
C MET A 6 11.86 -1.92 -4.55
N ARG A 7 12.95 -2.69 -4.57
CA ARG A 7 12.89 -4.11 -4.88
C ARG A 7 12.22 -4.91 -3.76
N ALA A 8 11.45 -5.93 -4.14
CA ALA A 8 10.91 -6.92 -3.20
C ALA A 8 12.00 -7.86 -2.71
N ALA A 9 12.89 -8.28 -3.62
CA ALA A 9 13.99 -9.16 -3.31
C ALA A 9 14.89 -8.55 -2.22
N GLY A 10 15.16 -9.31 -1.16
CA GLY A 10 15.98 -8.88 -0.03
C GLY A 10 15.29 -7.93 0.96
N ARG A 11 14.00 -7.59 0.77
CA ARG A 11 13.25 -6.76 1.72
C ARG A 11 13.14 -7.50 3.07
N PRO A 12 13.55 -6.88 4.20
CA PRO A 12 13.56 -7.55 5.48
C PRO A 12 12.14 -7.91 5.92
N ALA A 13 11.98 -9.14 6.40
CA ALA A 13 10.77 -9.58 7.06
C ALA A 13 10.89 -9.28 8.56
N VAL A 14 9.93 -8.52 9.09
CA VAL A 14 9.85 -8.20 10.52
C VAL A 14 8.72 -9.06 11.13
N PRO A 15 9.05 -10.06 11.96
CA PRO A 15 8.04 -10.85 12.65
C PRO A 15 7.19 -9.99 13.58
N TRP A 16 5.90 -10.32 13.66
CA TRP A 16 5.01 -9.69 14.62
C TRP A 16 5.31 -10.19 16.02
N ARG A 17 5.10 -9.31 17.02
CA ARG A 17 5.36 -9.65 18.43
C ARG A 17 4.53 -10.84 18.92
N ASN A 18 3.34 -11.03 18.37
CA ASN A 18 2.44 -12.15 18.69
C ASN A 18 2.74 -13.42 17.89
N GLY A 19 3.73 -13.41 16.98
CA GLY A 19 4.06 -14.54 16.13
C GLY A 19 3.05 -14.85 15.01
N GLY A 20 1.97 -14.07 14.87
CA GLY A 20 0.88 -14.36 13.93
C GLY A 20 1.17 -14.03 12.47
N GLY A 21 2.38 -13.57 12.16
CA GLY A 21 2.72 -13.12 10.82
C GLY A 21 4.03 -12.35 10.72
N VAL A 22 4.29 -11.82 9.53
CA VAL A 22 5.45 -10.98 9.24
C VAL A 22 5.05 -9.77 8.40
N THR A 23 5.79 -8.68 8.54
CA THR A 23 5.65 -7.49 7.68
C THR A 23 6.93 -7.21 6.93
N ARG A 24 6.80 -6.98 5.63
CA ARG A 24 7.86 -6.49 4.73
C ARG A 24 7.51 -5.08 4.29
N GLU A 25 8.19 -4.09 4.86
CA GLU A 25 7.92 -2.67 4.56
C GLU A 25 8.39 -2.29 3.15
N ILE A 26 7.49 -1.67 2.37
CA ILE A 26 7.80 -1.15 1.04
C ILE A 26 8.36 0.27 1.18
N ALA A 27 7.60 1.15 1.83
CA ALA A 27 7.97 2.54 2.07
C ALA A 27 7.14 3.15 3.21
N SER A 28 7.68 4.18 3.84
CA SER A 28 7.00 4.99 4.84
C SER A 28 7.50 6.43 4.80
N TRP A 29 6.68 7.37 5.29
CA TRP A 29 7.08 8.76 5.48
C TRP A 29 6.56 9.32 6.80
N PRO A 30 7.41 9.97 7.62
CA PRO A 30 8.87 9.85 7.58
C PRO A 30 9.30 8.38 7.75
N PRO A 31 10.47 7.97 7.23
CA PRO A 31 11.00 6.63 7.43
C PRO A 31 11.23 6.33 8.91
N GLY A 32 10.86 5.14 9.36
CA GLY A 32 11.04 4.73 10.75
C GLY A 32 10.35 3.41 11.09
N PRO A 33 10.53 2.91 12.33
CA PRO A 33 9.88 1.68 12.78
C PRO A 33 8.36 1.83 12.84
N ALA A 34 7.65 0.69 12.78
CA ALA A 34 6.20 0.68 12.93
C ALA A 34 5.77 1.38 14.23
N GLY A 35 4.93 2.42 14.11
CA GLY A 35 4.46 3.24 15.23
C GLY A 35 5.21 4.57 15.44
N SER A 36 6.21 4.89 14.61
CA SER A 36 7.04 6.10 14.75
C SER A 36 6.42 7.40 14.20
N GLY A 37 5.10 7.61 14.33
CA GLY A 37 4.47 8.85 13.87
C GLY A 37 4.49 9.07 12.36
N PHE A 38 4.46 7.98 11.56
CA PHE A 38 4.36 8.08 10.11
C PHE A 38 3.07 8.82 9.68
N ALA A 39 3.18 9.65 8.66
CA ALA A 39 2.04 10.16 7.91
C ALA A 39 1.39 9.04 7.09
N TRP A 40 2.21 8.20 6.47
CA TRP A 40 1.77 7.00 5.75
C TRP A 40 2.82 5.90 5.76
N ARG A 41 2.35 4.66 5.59
CA ARG A 41 3.17 3.45 5.53
C ARG A 41 2.55 2.45 4.58
N VAL A 42 3.34 1.89 3.67
CA VAL A 42 2.94 0.85 2.72
C VAL A 42 3.80 -0.39 2.95
N SER A 43 3.17 -1.55 3.04
CA SER A 43 3.84 -2.80 3.37
C SER A 43 3.13 -4.01 2.79
N LEU A 44 3.85 -5.12 2.66
CA LEU A 44 3.26 -6.45 2.53
C LEU A 44 3.19 -7.10 3.90
N ALA A 45 2.00 -7.57 4.26
CA ALA A 45 1.70 -8.21 5.54
C ALA A 45 1.21 -9.64 5.29
N GLU A 46 1.99 -10.61 5.75
CA GLU A 46 1.64 -12.03 5.73
C GLU A 46 1.00 -12.38 7.08
N VAL A 47 -0.25 -12.82 7.05
CA VAL A 47 -0.99 -13.33 8.21
C VAL A 47 -0.88 -14.85 8.16
N ALA A 48 -0.16 -15.44 9.10
CA ALA A 48 0.09 -16.88 9.15
C ALA A 48 -0.91 -17.62 10.03
N THR A 49 -1.43 -16.97 11.07
CA THR A 49 -2.41 -17.54 11.99
C THR A 49 -3.49 -16.52 12.34
N ASP A 50 -4.61 -17.02 12.83
CA ASP A 50 -5.65 -16.20 13.46
C ASP A 50 -5.06 -15.35 14.59
N GLY A 51 -5.70 -14.21 14.84
CA GLY A 51 -5.39 -13.39 15.99
C GLY A 51 -5.57 -11.89 15.76
N PRO A 52 -5.22 -11.10 16.79
CA PRO A 52 -5.42 -9.67 16.77
C PRO A 52 -4.40 -8.97 15.87
N PHE A 53 -4.87 -7.95 15.16
CA PHE A 53 -4.02 -6.95 14.55
C PHE A 53 -3.57 -5.93 15.59
N SER A 54 -2.39 -5.33 15.36
CA SER A 54 -1.91 -4.22 16.18
C SER A 54 -2.81 -2.99 16.02
N VAL A 55 -3.06 -2.31 17.14
CA VAL A 55 -3.79 -1.03 17.19
C VAL A 55 -2.81 0.12 16.97
N PHE A 56 -3.15 1.02 16.06
CA PHE A 56 -2.39 2.22 15.71
C PHE A 56 -3.27 3.46 15.92
N PRO A 57 -3.12 4.19 17.03
CA PRO A 57 -3.96 5.36 17.32
C PRO A 57 -3.98 6.39 16.19
N GLY A 58 -5.17 6.86 15.81
CA GLY A 58 -5.35 7.89 14.78
C GLY A 58 -5.08 7.44 13.34
N VAL A 59 -4.87 6.14 13.10
CA VAL A 59 -4.53 5.60 11.78
C VAL A 59 -5.72 4.92 11.14
N ASP A 60 -5.93 5.18 9.85
CA ASP A 60 -6.80 4.38 8.98
C ASP A 60 -5.98 3.39 8.16
N ARG A 61 -6.58 2.22 7.91
CA ARG A 61 -5.95 1.12 7.16
C ARG A 61 -6.77 0.80 5.92
N ILE A 62 -6.03 0.56 4.84
CA ILE A 62 -6.55 0.02 3.60
C ILE A 62 -5.79 -1.27 3.34
N LEU A 63 -6.50 -2.39 3.41
CA LEU A 63 -5.93 -3.71 3.19
C LEU A 63 -6.43 -4.25 1.85
N THR A 64 -5.52 -4.76 1.04
CA THR A 64 -5.84 -5.45 -0.21
C THR A 64 -5.24 -6.84 -0.16
N MET A 65 -6.07 -7.89 -0.09
CA MET A 65 -5.58 -9.26 -0.13
C MET A 65 -5.00 -9.58 -1.51
N VAL A 66 -3.74 -10.00 -1.56
CA VAL A 66 -3.03 -10.30 -2.81
C VAL A 66 -2.78 -11.80 -3.00
N GLU A 67 -2.72 -12.56 -1.91
CA GLU A 67 -2.58 -14.02 -1.90
C GLU A 67 -3.44 -14.67 -0.81
N GLY A 68 -3.80 -15.94 -1.00
CA GLY A 68 -4.59 -16.74 -0.07
C GLY A 68 -6.08 -16.82 -0.40
N ALA A 69 -6.81 -17.58 0.42
CA ALA A 69 -8.23 -17.90 0.23
C ALA A 69 -9.18 -16.89 0.86
N GLY A 70 -8.73 -16.12 1.86
CA GLY A 70 -9.52 -15.09 2.51
C GLY A 70 -9.37 -15.05 4.01
N MET A 71 -9.95 -14.02 4.61
CA MET A 71 -10.04 -13.84 6.05
C MET A 71 -11.31 -13.08 6.44
N ALA A 72 -11.77 -13.27 7.67
CA ALA A 72 -12.79 -12.47 8.30
C ALA A 72 -12.14 -11.48 9.28
N LEU A 73 -12.47 -10.20 9.15
CA LEU A 73 -12.03 -9.14 10.06
C LEU A 73 -13.19 -8.76 10.98
N THR A 74 -12.93 -8.67 12.29
CA THR A 74 -13.89 -8.20 13.28
C THR A 74 -13.32 -6.96 13.98
N THR A 75 -13.94 -5.80 13.77
CA THR A 75 -13.57 -4.53 14.41
C THR A 75 -14.51 -4.23 15.57
N THR A 76 -13.95 -4.00 16.77
CA THR A 76 -14.75 -3.69 17.97
C THR A 76 -14.62 -2.20 18.34
N PRO A 77 -15.69 -1.39 18.22
CA PRO A 77 -15.63 0.02 18.59
C PRO A 77 -15.38 0.25 20.08
N ALA A 78 -14.60 1.30 20.42
CA ALA A 78 -14.26 1.62 21.80
C ALA A 78 -15.46 2.03 22.68
N ALA A 79 -16.53 2.57 22.09
CA ALA A 79 -17.67 3.14 22.82
C ALA A 79 -18.82 2.14 23.13
N GLY A 80 -18.54 0.83 23.15
CA GLY A 80 -19.58 -0.19 23.40
C GLY A 80 -20.55 -0.41 22.23
N GLY A 81 -20.16 -0.03 21.02
CA GLY A 81 -20.91 -0.32 19.80
C GLY A 81 -20.80 -1.78 19.36
N THR A 82 -21.75 -2.24 18.53
CA THR A 82 -21.73 -3.59 17.96
C THR A 82 -20.47 -3.80 17.12
N PRO A 83 -19.73 -4.91 17.32
CA PRO A 83 -18.61 -5.26 16.45
C PRO A 83 -19.03 -5.34 14.98
N GLY A 84 -18.25 -4.70 14.12
CA GLY A 84 -18.38 -4.84 12.68
C GLY A 84 -17.64 -6.07 12.21
N SER A 85 -18.29 -6.95 11.45
CA SER A 85 -17.65 -8.09 10.80
C SER A 85 -17.58 -7.88 9.29
N ARG A 86 -16.43 -8.18 8.69
CA ARG A 86 -16.22 -8.08 7.25
C ARG A 86 -15.50 -9.30 6.71
N MET A 87 -16.06 -9.89 5.66
CA MET A 87 -15.40 -10.91 4.88
C MET A 87 -14.46 -10.27 3.84
N VAL A 88 -13.23 -10.77 3.78
CA VAL A 88 -12.22 -10.41 2.78
C VAL A 88 -11.84 -11.68 2.04
N ASP A 89 -12.65 -12.07 1.07
CA ASP A 89 -12.54 -13.31 0.28
C ASP A 89 -12.25 -13.05 -1.21
N ALA A 90 -12.37 -11.80 -1.66
CA ALA A 90 -11.97 -11.37 -2.99
C ALA A 90 -10.54 -10.79 -3.00
N ARG A 91 -9.65 -11.37 -3.80
CA ARG A 91 -8.31 -10.80 -4.03
C ARG A 91 -8.41 -9.47 -4.79
N TYR A 92 -7.46 -8.59 -4.51
CA TYR A 92 -7.25 -7.33 -5.20
C TYR A 92 -8.36 -6.28 -4.99
N VAL A 93 -9.19 -6.45 -3.97
CA VAL A 93 -10.22 -5.48 -3.57
C VAL A 93 -9.74 -4.72 -2.32
N PRO A 94 -9.54 -3.40 -2.38
CA PRO A 94 -9.18 -2.60 -1.21
C PRO A 94 -10.28 -2.57 -0.15
N GLN A 95 -9.90 -2.82 1.10
CA GLN A 95 -10.78 -2.89 2.27
C GLN A 95 -10.37 -1.84 3.29
N HIS A 96 -11.25 -0.85 3.50
CA HIS A 96 -11.03 0.23 4.45
C HIS A 96 -11.55 -0.13 5.84
N PHE A 97 -10.72 0.03 6.87
CA PHE A 97 -11.12 -0.16 8.28
C PHE A 97 -10.27 0.71 9.22
N PRO A 98 -10.82 1.09 10.39
CA PRO A 98 -10.07 1.84 11.40
C PRO A 98 -8.91 1.00 11.95
N GLY A 99 -7.70 1.57 11.93
CA GLY A 99 -6.51 0.95 12.52
C GLY A 99 -6.36 1.20 14.01
N ASP A 100 -7.16 2.10 14.58
CA ASP A 100 -7.09 2.56 15.97
C ASP A 100 -8.09 1.90 16.91
N VAL A 101 -8.76 0.84 16.44
CA VAL A 101 -9.66 0.01 17.26
C VAL A 101 -9.19 -1.46 17.25
N PRO A 102 -9.51 -2.24 18.30
CA PRO A 102 -9.26 -3.67 18.31
C PRO A 102 -9.85 -4.32 17.05
N THR A 103 -9.00 -5.07 16.33
CA THR A 103 -9.37 -5.78 15.11
C THR A 103 -8.83 -7.20 15.19
N ASP A 104 -9.72 -8.19 15.16
CA ASP A 104 -9.36 -9.60 15.11
C ASP A 104 -9.47 -10.14 13.68
N CYS A 105 -8.56 -11.04 13.33
CA CYS A 105 -8.53 -11.73 12.05
C CYS A 105 -8.70 -13.23 12.25
N ARG A 106 -9.59 -13.83 11.45
CA ARG A 106 -9.72 -15.28 11.30
C ARG A 106 -9.50 -15.67 9.84
N LEU A 107 -8.53 -16.53 9.57
CA LEU A 107 -8.23 -17.07 8.25
C LEU A 107 -9.34 -18.03 7.81
N LEU A 108 -9.68 -18.00 6.52
CA LEU A 108 -10.70 -18.91 5.97
C LEU A 108 -10.08 -20.27 5.61
N ASP A 109 -8.95 -20.25 4.93
CA ASP A 109 -8.22 -21.45 4.52
C ASP A 109 -6.73 -21.10 4.30
N GLY A 110 -5.95 -21.26 5.37
CA GLY A 110 -4.50 -21.04 5.36
C GLY A 110 -4.05 -19.56 5.35
N PRO A 111 -2.73 -19.33 5.26
CA PRO A 111 -2.14 -17.99 5.30
C PRO A 111 -2.61 -17.08 4.15
N VAL A 112 -2.63 -15.78 4.43
CA VAL A 112 -2.90 -14.73 3.43
C VAL A 112 -1.79 -13.70 3.39
N ALA A 113 -1.55 -13.11 2.23
CA ALA A 113 -0.68 -11.94 2.08
C ALA A 113 -1.49 -10.73 1.64
N ASN A 114 -1.17 -9.58 2.22
CA ASN A 114 -1.92 -8.35 2.06
C ASN A 114 -1.00 -7.19 1.70
N LEU A 115 -1.36 -6.41 0.67
CA LEU A 115 -0.86 -5.05 0.53
C LEU A 115 -1.59 -4.19 1.56
N ASN A 116 -0.86 -3.66 2.53
CA ASN A 116 -1.38 -2.88 3.65
C ASN A 116 -0.88 -1.45 3.55
N VAL A 117 -1.82 -0.53 3.37
CA VAL A 117 -1.61 0.93 3.41
C VAL A 117 -2.17 1.45 4.72
N MET A 118 -1.36 2.21 5.43
CA MET A 118 -1.72 2.86 6.69
C MET A 118 -1.47 4.35 6.53
N HIS A 119 -2.40 5.19 6.97
CA HIS A 119 -2.17 6.63 7.00
C HIS A 119 -2.74 7.26 8.27
N ASN A 120 -2.04 8.26 8.79
CA ASN A 120 -2.49 9.01 9.95
C ASN A 120 -3.51 10.06 9.50
N ARG A 121 -4.68 10.10 10.16
CA ARG A 121 -5.76 11.04 9.81
C ARG A 121 -5.35 12.51 9.92
N THR A 122 -4.38 12.82 10.78
CA THR A 122 -3.90 14.20 10.98
C THR A 122 -2.79 14.59 10.00
N SER A 123 -2.44 13.74 9.02
CA SER A 123 -1.36 14.03 8.08
C SER A 123 -1.73 15.07 7.01
N GLY A 124 -3.02 15.43 6.89
CA GLY A 124 -3.50 16.28 5.79
C GLY A 124 -3.34 15.62 4.42
N LEU A 125 -3.45 14.29 4.34
CA LEU A 125 -3.35 13.54 3.07
C LEU A 125 -4.67 12.86 2.74
N ALA A 126 -5.13 13.04 1.50
CA ALA A 126 -6.09 12.14 0.87
C ALA A 126 -5.34 10.92 0.31
N VAL A 127 -5.68 9.73 0.83
CA VAL A 127 -5.08 8.46 0.40
C VAL A 127 -6.09 7.64 -0.39
N ARG A 128 -5.71 7.19 -1.57
CA ARG A 128 -6.51 6.33 -2.45
C ARG A 128 -5.68 5.13 -2.90
N VAL A 129 -6.32 3.96 -2.94
CA VAL A 129 -5.75 2.71 -3.45
C VAL A 129 -6.65 2.20 -4.57
N GLU A 130 -6.07 2.02 -5.75
CA GLU A 130 -6.76 1.47 -6.92
C GLU A 130 -5.99 0.25 -7.40
N VAL A 131 -6.72 -0.80 -7.79
CA VAL A 131 -6.12 -1.97 -8.42
C VAL A 131 -6.75 -2.19 -9.79
N ALA A 132 -5.93 -2.22 -10.83
CA ALA A 132 -6.37 -2.40 -12.21
C ALA A 132 -5.58 -3.51 -12.90
N ARG A 133 -6.22 -4.25 -13.80
CA ARG A 133 -5.57 -5.18 -14.73
C ARG A 133 -5.29 -4.47 -16.05
N GLY A 134 -4.14 -4.72 -16.67
CA GLY A 134 -3.81 -4.15 -17.98
C GLY A 134 -3.65 -2.63 -17.86
N HIS A 135 -2.73 -2.20 -17.00
CA HIS A 135 -2.56 -0.81 -16.65
C HIS A 135 -1.47 -0.15 -17.50
N ARG A 136 -1.79 1.02 -18.06
CA ARG A 136 -0.85 1.89 -18.75
C ARG A 136 -1.11 3.31 -18.28
N SER A 137 -0.16 3.89 -17.54
CA SER A 137 -0.31 5.25 -17.02
C SER A 137 1.01 5.99 -16.95
N ARG A 138 0.88 7.31 -17.00
CA ARG A 138 1.90 8.21 -16.50
C ARG A 138 1.66 8.44 -15.02
N TRP A 139 2.70 8.86 -14.33
CA TRP A 139 2.59 9.27 -12.95
C TRP A 139 1.64 10.46 -12.82
N PRO A 140 0.94 10.59 -11.68
CA PRO A 140 0.04 11.70 -11.50
C PRO A 140 0.82 13.02 -11.42
N ASP A 141 0.35 14.04 -12.15
CA ASP A 141 0.88 15.39 -12.04
C ASP A 141 0.48 16.06 -10.72
N GLY A 142 1.30 17.02 -10.28
CA GLY A 142 1.07 17.88 -9.12
C GLY A 142 1.71 17.40 -7.81
N PRO A 143 1.48 18.11 -6.69
CA PRO A 143 2.06 17.78 -5.40
C PRO A 143 1.53 16.45 -4.86
N GLY A 144 2.40 15.69 -4.21
CA GLY A 144 2.04 14.47 -3.49
C GLY A 144 2.97 13.30 -3.77
N THR A 145 2.54 12.13 -3.32
CA THR A 145 3.27 10.87 -3.46
C THR A 145 2.41 9.82 -4.16
N ALA A 146 3.00 9.05 -5.06
CA ALA A 146 2.38 7.89 -5.68
C ALA A 146 3.27 6.65 -5.55
N LEU A 147 2.68 5.48 -5.34
CA LEU A 147 3.33 4.18 -5.47
C LEU A 147 2.63 3.34 -6.51
N ALA A 148 3.38 2.73 -7.41
CA ALA A 148 2.88 1.67 -8.28
C ALA A 148 3.55 0.34 -7.95
N ILE A 149 2.75 -0.71 -7.78
CA ILE A 149 3.18 -2.02 -7.30
C ILE A 149 2.54 -3.10 -8.17
N PRO A 150 3.28 -3.79 -9.05
CA PRO A 150 2.77 -4.99 -9.72
C PRO A 150 2.42 -6.06 -8.68
N LEU A 151 1.22 -6.63 -8.81
CA LEU A 151 0.66 -7.62 -7.90
C LEU A 151 0.59 -9.01 -8.52
N ASP A 152 0.31 -9.08 -9.83
CA ASP A 152 0.41 -10.31 -10.61
C ASP A 152 1.17 -10.03 -11.92
N GLY A 153 2.19 -10.84 -12.22
CA GLY A 153 3.07 -10.63 -13.37
C GLY A 153 4.02 -9.41 -13.27
N PRO A 154 4.96 -9.29 -14.22
CA PRO A 154 5.88 -8.16 -14.25
C PRO A 154 5.21 -6.88 -14.77
N ALA A 155 5.77 -5.74 -14.38
CA ALA A 155 5.53 -4.44 -15.00
C ALA A 155 6.81 -3.90 -15.64
N VAL A 156 6.67 -2.95 -16.55
CA VAL A 156 7.76 -2.30 -17.25
C VAL A 156 7.65 -0.81 -17.03
N LEU A 157 8.70 -0.20 -16.50
CA LEU A 157 8.86 1.24 -16.41
C LEU A 157 9.77 1.71 -17.54
N ALA A 158 9.23 2.49 -18.47
CA ALA A 158 9.98 3.09 -19.56
C ALA A 158 10.51 4.47 -19.14
N GLY A 159 11.82 4.62 -18.99
CA GLY A 159 12.53 5.89 -18.84
C GLY A 159 13.64 6.02 -19.89
N GLU A 160 14.77 6.63 -19.52
CA GLU A 160 16.00 6.58 -20.35
C GLU A 160 16.44 5.14 -20.63
N THR A 161 16.22 4.26 -19.65
CA THR A 161 16.34 2.81 -19.80
C THR A 161 15.04 2.14 -19.38
N THR A 162 14.72 1.05 -20.06
CA THR A 162 13.57 0.21 -19.70
C THR A 162 13.91 -0.63 -18.48
N THR A 163 13.13 -0.50 -17.42
CA THR A 163 13.31 -1.30 -16.19
C THR A 163 12.14 -2.24 -15.99
N THR A 164 12.43 -3.53 -15.83
CA THR A 164 11.43 -4.52 -15.42
C THR A 164 11.26 -4.52 -13.91
N LEU A 165 10.00 -4.54 -13.46
CA LEU A 165 9.56 -4.65 -12.08
C LEU A 165 8.91 -6.01 -11.90
N LEU A 166 9.39 -6.80 -10.94
CA LEU A 166 8.78 -8.07 -10.58
C LEU A 166 7.61 -7.83 -9.61
N PRO A 167 6.68 -8.80 -9.43
CA PRO A 167 5.65 -8.70 -8.41
C PRO A 167 6.22 -8.24 -7.06
N TYR A 168 5.54 -7.27 -6.44
CA TYR A 168 5.89 -6.65 -5.16
C TYR A 168 7.12 -5.73 -5.13
N ASP A 169 7.83 -5.59 -6.26
CA ASP A 169 8.62 -4.38 -6.49
C ASP A 169 7.68 -3.17 -6.45
N ALA A 170 8.24 -2.00 -6.20
CA ALA A 170 7.46 -0.78 -6.18
C ALA A 170 8.25 0.36 -6.82
N VAL A 171 7.53 1.27 -7.47
CA VAL A 171 8.08 2.56 -7.89
C VAL A 171 7.39 3.62 -7.06
N LEU A 172 8.18 4.35 -6.27
CA LEU A 172 7.76 5.53 -5.54
C LEU A 172 8.02 6.75 -6.41
N CYS A 173 7.01 7.58 -6.59
CA CYS A 173 7.14 8.86 -7.23
C CYS A 173 6.70 9.96 -6.27
N THR A 174 7.51 11.02 -6.15
CA THR A 174 7.13 12.23 -5.42
C THR A 174 7.07 13.42 -6.37
N GLY A 175 5.89 14.00 -6.47
CA GLY A 175 5.64 15.25 -7.18
C GLY A 175 5.99 16.44 -6.29
N THR A 176 6.60 17.45 -6.90
CA THR A 176 6.86 18.75 -6.28
C THR A 176 5.80 19.72 -6.77
N ASP A 177 5.45 20.74 -5.98
CA ASP A 177 4.66 21.86 -6.47
C ASP A 177 5.38 22.49 -7.67
N THR A 178 4.87 22.23 -8.87
CA THR A 178 5.31 22.95 -10.05
C THR A 178 4.56 24.27 -10.02
N GLY A 179 5.19 25.30 -9.47
CA GLY A 179 4.88 26.67 -9.88
C GLY A 179 4.91 26.68 -11.41
N THR A 180 3.80 27.12 -12.02
CA THR A 180 3.56 27.27 -13.46
C THR A 180 4.84 27.33 -14.30
N SER A 181 5.26 26.20 -14.90
CA SER A 181 6.21 26.22 -16.01
C SER A 181 5.41 26.08 -17.30
N THR A 182 5.05 27.22 -17.88
CA THR A 182 4.74 27.30 -19.31
C THR A 182 6.03 27.11 -20.09
N GLY A 183 6.14 26.04 -20.88
CA GLY A 183 7.19 25.91 -21.89
C GLY A 183 7.96 24.60 -21.83
N ASP A 184 7.81 23.83 -22.91
CA ASP A 184 8.62 22.70 -23.36
C ASP A 184 8.79 21.53 -22.36
N ALA A 185 7.94 20.51 -22.52
CA ALA A 185 8.05 19.27 -21.78
C ALA A 185 9.32 18.52 -22.23
N GLY A 186 10.43 18.80 -21.55
CA GLY A 186 11.59 17.89 -21.51
C GLY A 186 11.15 16.46 -21.13
N PRO A 187 12.01 15.44 -21.34
CA PRO A 187 11.64 14.06 -21.14
C PRO A 187 11.02 13.84 -19.75
N ASP A 188 9.81 13.27 -19.74
CA ASP A 188 9.03 12.98 -18.53
C ASP A 188 9.89 12.17 -17.55
N PRO A 189 10.32 12.75 -16.41
CA PRO A 189 11.21 12.07 -15.47
C PRO A 189 10.53 10.90 -14.75
N GLY A 190 9.20 10.80 -14.85
CA GLY A 190 8.43 9.70 -14.31
C GLY A 190 8.46 8.45 -15.18
N GLY A 191 8.50 8.62 -16.50
CA GLY A 191 8.41 7.51 -17.43
C GLY A 191 7.00 6.88 -17.51
N LEU A 192 6.79 6.06 -18.54
CA LEU A 192 5.53 5.34 -18.76
C LEU A 192 5.57 3.99 -18.05
N LEU A 193 4.55 3.69 -17.23
CA LEU A 193 4.42 2.40 -16.57
C LEU A 193 3.40 1.51 -17.30
N GLU A 194 3.82 0.30 -17.66
CA GLU A 194 3.01 -0.70 -18.33
C GLU A 194 2.97 -2.00 -17.53
N CYS A 195 1.78 -2.53 -17.25
CA CYS A 195 1.60 -3.79 -16.55
C CYS A 195 0.48 -4.58 -17.21
N ALA A 196 0.80 -5.73 -17.80
CA ALA A 196 -0.19 -6.62 -18.41
C ALA A 196 -1.07 -7.32 -17.35
N GLY A 197 -0.47 -7.59 -16.19
CA GLY A 197 -1.17 -8.13 -15.03
C GLY A 197 -1.85 -7.03 -14.21
N ARG A 198 -1.96 -7.25 -12.90
CA ARG A 198 -2.56 -6.31 -11.96
C ARG A 198 -1.53 -5.40 -11.34
N LEU A 199 -1.87 -4.13 -11.25
CA LEU A 199 -1.08 -3.09 -10.60
C LEU A 199 -1.92 -2.43 -9.50
N ALA A 200 -1.35 -2.32 -8.29
CA ALA A 200 -1.85 -1.38 -7.30
C ALA A 200 -1.23 0.00 -7.54
N LEU A 201 -2.08 1.02 -7.70
CA LEU A 201 -1.70 2.41 -7.66
C LEU A 201 -2.19 3.02 -6.34
N ILE A 202 -1.26 3.54 -5.55
CA ILE A 202 -1.54 4.22 -4.29
C ILE A 202 -1.19 5.69 -4.47
N SER A 203 -2.14 6.60 -4.28
CA SER A 203 -1.91 8.04 -4.36
C SER A 203 -2.17 8.70 -3.01
N MET A 204 -1.26 9.56 -2.58
CA MET A 204 -1.29 10.31 -1.33
C MET A 204 -1.09 11.79 -1.65
N ARG A 205 -2.18 12.55 -1.70
CA ARG A 205 -2.16 13.97 -2.08
C ARG A 205 -2.50 14.86 -0.89
N PRO A 206 -1.87 16.03 -0.74
CA PRO A 206 -2.29 17.03 0.25
C PRO A 206 -3.77 17.41 0.06
N VAL A 207 -4.48 17.67 1.17
CA VAL A 207 -5.84 18.24 1.19
C VAL A 207 -5.86 19.63 1.77
#